data_AF-A0A8H5RW55-F1
#
_entry.id   AF-A0A8H5RW55-F1
#
_cell.length_a   1.000
_cell.length_b   1.000
_cell.length_c   1.000
_cell.angle_alpha   90.00
_cell.angle_beta   90.00
_cell.angle_gamma   90.00
#
_symmetry.space_group_name_H-M   'P 1'
#
loop_
_entity.id
_entity.type
_entity.pdbx_description
1 polymer ?
#
loop_
_entity_poly.entity_id
_entity_poly.type
_entity_poly.pdbx_seq_one_letter_code
_entity_poly.pdbx_strand_id
1 'polypeptide(L)'
;MKFTLPTAAFVLSFLGAADAARIETYVTTGVQIPNYSSAYFGDDGKMYPLGGGFRDGCRKTKYDWVKEVCIDDGKLRAHIVYSGGTKKCFRRTKDSSKACGGSEGCWLGVCQRCWTYVYTEAKCNW
;
A
#
# COMPACT_ATOMS: atom_id res chain seq x y z
N MET A 1 -60.75 6.90 -13.47
CA MET A 1 -59.37 6.66 -13.94
C MET A 1 -58.49 6.43 -12.71
N LYS A 2 -57.90 5.23 -12.56
CA LYS A 2 -57.02 4.89 -11.43
C LYS A 2 -55.57 5.13 -11.87
N PHE A 3 -54.91 6.13 -11.30
CA PHE A 3 -53.48 6.36 -11.48
C PHE A 3 -52.72 5.48 -10.49
N THR A 4 -52.08 4.43 -10.99
CA THR A 4 -51.09 3.65 -10.25
C THR A 4 -49.72 4.28 -10.44
N LEU A 5 -49.15 4.81 -9.37
CA LEU A 5 -47.76 5.29 -9.32
C LEU A 5 -46.83 4.09 -9.04
N PRO A 6 -45.72 3.91 -9.79
CA PRO A 6 -44.73 2.90 -9.45
C PRO A 6 -43.85 3.40 -8.30
N THR A 7 -43.81 2.65 -7.22
CA THR A 7 -42.91 2.87 -6.08
C THR A 7 -41.49 2.48 -6.50
N ALA A 8 -40.68 3.45 -6.90
CA ALA A 8 -39.25 3.23 -7.11
C ALA A 8 -38.54 3.15 -5.75
N ALA A 9 -38.22 1.94 -5.31
CA ALA A 9 -37.36 1.72 -4.15
C ALA A 9 -35.92 2.04 -4.54
N PHE A 10 -35.44 3.22 -4.15
CA PHE A 10 -34.03 3.58 -4.21
C PHE A 10 -33.33 2.93 -3.00
N VAL A 11 -32.80 1.72 -3.18
CA VAL A 11 -31.87 1.14 -2.22
C VAL A 11 -30.53 1.86 -2.43
N LEU A 12 -30.32 2.94 -1.68
CA LEU A 12 -29.00 3.54 -1.50
C LEU A 12 -28.16 2.55 -0.70
N SER A 13 -27.51 1.64 -1.42
CA SER A 13 -26.41 0.84 -0.88
C SER A 13 -25.30 1.81 -0.44
N PHE A 14 -25.33 2.22 0.82
CA PHE A 14 -24.21 2.80 1.54
C PHE A 14 -23.13 1.73 1.70
N LEU A 15 -22.47 1.39 0.59
CA LEU A 15 -21.15 0.78 0.65
C LEU A 15 -20.22 1.94 1.02
N GLY A 16 -19.87 2.01 2.30
CA GLY A 16 -18.77 2.87 2.75
C GLY A 16 -17.58 2.64 1.82
N ALA A 17 -16.94 3.70 1.37
CA ALA A 17 -15.77 3.62 0.52
C ALA A 17 -14.70 2.81 1.25
N ALA A 18 -14.62 1.51 0.97
CA ALA A 18 -13.49 0.71 1.37
C ALA A 18 -12.30 1.30 0.61
N ASP A 19 -11.32 1.81 1.35
CA ASP A 19 -10.05 2.23 0.77
C ASP A 19 -9.52 1.06 -0.08
N ALA A 20 -9.31 1.31 -1.38
CA ALA A 20 -8.80 0.28 -2.27
C ALA A 20 -7.45 -0.25 -1.76
N ALA A 21 -7.23 -1.56 -1.93
CA ALA A 21 -6.00 -2.19 -1.47
C ALA A 21 -4.75 -1.46 -1.98
N ARG A 22 -3.77 -1.30 -1.09
CA ARG A 22 -2.51 -0.62 -1.39
C ARG A 22 -1.35 -1.19 -0.59
N ILE A 23 -0.14 -0.99 -1.10
CA ILE A 23 1.10 -1.25 -0.36
C ILE A 23 1.76 0.09 -0.10
N GLU A 24 2.17 0.33 1.13
CA GLU A 24 2.99 1.49 1.48
C GLU A 24 4.37 1.00 1.91
N THR A 25 5.41 1.64 1.36
CA THR A 25 6.80 1.44 1.77
C THR A 25 7.32 2.73 2.37
N TYR A 26 7.88 2.64 3.56
CA TYR A 26 8.48 3.73 4.30
C TYR A 26 9.98 3.56 4.33
N VAL A 27 10.72 4.64 4.05
CA VAL A 27 12.18 4.62 4.04
C VAL A 27 12.71 5.80 4.83
N THR A 28 13.55 5.52 5.80
CA THR A 28 14.32 6.56 6.51
C THR A 28 15.73 6.59 5.94
N THR A 29 16.18 7.73 5.42
CA THR A 29 17.53 7.93 4.86
C THR A 29 18.22 9.14 5.50
N GLY A 30 19.54 9.09 5.71
CA GLY A 30 20.33 10.21 6.24
C GLY A 30 21.72 9.75 6.68
N VAL A 31 22.14 10.11 7.90
CA VAL A 31 23.45 9.71 8.48
C VAL A 31 23.55 8.20 8.76
N GLN A 32 22.41 7.49 8.75
CA GLN A 32 22.32 6.08 9.09
C GLN A 32 22.02 5.23 7.85
N ILE A 33 22.33 3.93 7.94
CA ILE A 33 21.94 2.93 6.93
C ILE A 33 20.42 3.04 6.71
N PRO A 34 19.95 3.11 5.45
CA PRO A 34 18.53 3.25 5.17
C PRO A 34 17.70 2.18 5.88
N ASN A 35 16.72 2.61 6.66
CA ASN A 35 15.77 1.71 7.31
C ASN A 35 14.50 1.64 6.46
N TYR A 36 14.02 0.41 6.26
CA TYR A 36 12.86 0.14 5.43
C TYR A 36 11.77 -0.51 6.26
N SER A 37 10.52 -0.16 5.99
CA SER A 37 9.35 -0.94 6.40
C SER A 37 8.29 -0.91 5.31
N SER A 38 7.51 -1.98 5.20
CA SER A 38 6.41 -2.06 4.24
C SER A 38 5.15 -2.58 4.92
N ALA A 39 4.00 -2.11 4.45
CA ALA A 39 2.70 -2.54 4.94
C ALA A 39 1.73 -2.73 3.77
N TYR A 40 0.89 -3.75 3.87
CA TYR A 40 -0.24 -3.95 2.97
C TYR A 40 -1.52 -3.50 3.67
N PHE A 41 -2.29 -2.65 3.01
CA PHE A 41 -3.63 -2.26 3.40
C PHE A 41 -4.60 -3.06 2.53
N GLY A 42 -5.34 -3.97 3.13
CA GLY A 42 -6.25 -4.86 2.41
C GLY A 42 -7.58 -4.20 2.06
N ASP A 43 -8.35 -4.85 1.19
CA ASP A 43 -9.72 -4.43 0.85
C ASP A 43 -10.66 -4.50 2.06
N ASP A 44 -10.24 -5.19 3.13
CA ASP A 44 -10.89 -5.25 4.43
C ASP A 44 -10.59 -4.03 5.31
N GLY A 45 -9.81 -3.06 4.81
CA GLY A 45 -9.39 -1.86 5.53
C GLY A 45 -8.33 -2.12 6.60
N LYS A 46 -7.82 -3.34 6.74
CA LYS A 46 -6.82 -3.67 7.77
C LYS A 46 -5.40 -3.45 7.25
N MET A 47 -4.52 -3.07 8.18
CA MET A 47 -3.09 -2.89 7.94
C MET A 47 -2.33 -4.15 8.35
N TYR A 48 -1.55 -4.70 7.41
CA TYR A 48 -0.77 -5.92 7.54
C TYR A 48 0.72 -5.60 7.36
N PRO A 49 1.50 -5.54 8.47
CA PRO A 49 2.94 -5.34 8.38
C PRO A 49 3.62 -6.46 7.58
N LEU A 50 4.38 -6.09 6.55
CA LEU A 50 5.10 -7.02 5.69
C LEU A 50 6.53 -7.33 6.19
N GLY A 51 6.88 -6.83 7.38
CA GLY A 51 8.18 -7.04 8.04
C GLY A 51 9.19 -5.92 7.77
N GLY A 52 10.46 -6.18 8.11
CA GLY A 52 11.58 -5.30 7.77
C GLY A 52 11.59 -5.08 6.26
N GLY A 53 11.43 -3.82 5.84
CA GLY A 53 11.09 -3.47 4.48
C GLY A 53 12.18 -3.89 3.49
N PHE A 54 11.76 -4.16 2.27
CA PHE A 54 12.63 -4.46 1.15
C PHE A 54 12.18 -3.62 -0.03
N ARG A 55 13.14 -3.08 -0.78
CA ARG A 55 12.85 -2.33 -2.01
C ARG A 55 12.64 -3.26 -3.19
N ASP A 56 13.39 -4.35 -3.24
CA ASP A 56 13.38 -5.24 -4.38
C ASP A 56 13.35 -6.70 -3.96
N GLY A 57 12.70 -7.51 -4.78
CA GLY A 57 12.60 -8.95 -4.63
C GLY A 57 11.26 -9.41 -4.08
N CYS A 58 11.18 -10.70 -3.78
CA CYS A 58 10.00 -11.35 -3.24
C CYS A 58 10.29 -11.89 -1.84
N ARG A 59 9.35 -11.70 -0.92
CA ARG A 59 9.44 -12.24 0.44
C ARG A 59 8.16 -12.96 0.82
N LYS A 60 8.36 -14.08 1.52
CA LYS A 60 7.27 -14.72 2.26
C LYS A 60 6.84 -13.82 3.40
N THR A 61 5.58 -13.92 3.77
CA THR A 61 5.06 -13.23 4.95
C THR A 61 4.78 -14.23 6.06
N LYS A 62 4.46 -13.72 7.25
CA LYS A 62 3.95 -14.53 8.36
C LYS A 62 2.46 -14.92 8.20
N TYR A 63 1.79 -14.38 7.18
CA TYR A 63 0.37 -14.58 6.95
C TYR A 63 0.15 -15.82 6.08
N ASP A 64 -0.65 -16.75 6.57
CA ASP A 64 -0.99 -18.00 5.89
C ASP A 64 -1.79 -17.81 4.59
N TRP A 65 -2.53 -16.71 4.47
CA TRP A 65 -3.28 -16.32 3.26
C TRP A 65 -2.41 -15.64 2.20
N VAL A 66 -1.16 -15.27 2.50
CA VAL A 66 -0.20 -14.71 1.54
C VAL A 66 0.96 -15.66 1.32
N LYS A 67 1.10 -16.13 0.09
CA LYS A 67 2.25 -16.92 -0.34
C LYS A 67 3.52 -16.08 -0.37
N GLU A 68 3.46 -14.92 -1.04
CA GLU A 68 4.57 -13.99 -1.16
C GLU A 68 4.11 -12.57 -1.51
N VAL A 69 4.95 -11.60 -1.15
CA VAL A 69 4.85 -10.21 -1.61
C VAL A 69 6.13 -9.87 -2.34
N CYS A 70 6.00 -9.28 -3.52
CA CYS A 70 7.11 -8.83 -4.33
C CYS A 70 7.02 -7.33 -4.56
N ILE A 71 8.14 -6.63 -4.37
CA ILE A 71 8.30 -5.22 -4.72
C ILE A 71 9.44 -5.16 -5.74
N ASP A 72 9.23 -4.40 -6.80
CA ASP A 72 10.19 -4.14 -7.86
C ASP A 72 10.24 -2.61 -8.00
N ASP A 73 11.09 -2.02 -7.16
CA ASP A 73 11.21 -0.57 -7.02
C ASP A 73 11.77 0.06 -8.29
N GLY A 74 12.67 -0.64 -8.98
CA GLY A 74 13.22 -0.21 -10.28
C GLY A 74 12.16 -0.12 -11.39
N LYS A 75 11.07 -0.89 -11.30
CA LYS A 75 9.95 -0.85 -12.26
C LYS A 75 8.65 -0.26 -11.70
N LEU A 76 8.72 0.39 -10.54
CA LEU A 76 7.59 1.08 -9.91
C LEU A 76 6.35 0.18 -9.73
N ARG A 77 6.56 -1.11 -9.46
CA ARG A 77 5.49 -2.11 -9.39
C ARG A 77 5.66 -3.03 -8.20
N ALA A 78 4.55 -3.57 -7.73
CA ALA A 78 4.53 -4.58 -6.69
C ALA A 78 3.42 -5.59 -6.95
N HIS A 79 3.47 -6.76 -6.33
CA HIS A 79 2.37 -7.71 -6.36
C HIS A 79 2.35 -8.58 -5.11
N ILE A 80 1.17 -9.09 -4.79
CA ILE A 80 0.93 -10.09 -3.75
C ILE A 80 0.40 -11.34 -4.44
N VAL A 81 0.99 -12.49 -4.14
CA VAL A 81 0.45 -13.79 -4.49
C VAL A 81 -0.19 -14.37 -3.25
N TYR A 82 -1.49 -14.62 -3.30
CA TYR A 82 -2.24 -15.26 -2.23
C TYR A 82 -1.98 -16.77 -2.24
N SER A 83 -2.21 -17.43 -1.11
CA SER A 83 -1.98 -18.88 -0.98
C SER A 83 -2.86 -19.72 -1.92
N GLY A 84 -4.01 -19.18 -2.33
CA GLY A 84 -4.85 -19.79 -3.39
C GLY A 84 -4.34 -19.60 -4.83
N GLY A 85 -3.19 -18.96 -5.02
CA GLY A 85 -2.57 -18.73 -6.34
C GLY A 85 -3.01 -17.44 -7.03
N THR A 86 -4.06 -16.77 -6.55
CA THR A 86 -4.48 -15.47 -7.08
C THR A 86 -3.39 -14.42 -6.90
N LYS A 87 -3.20 -13.55 -7.90
CA LYS A 87 -2.24 -12.46 -7.89
C LYS A 87 -2.97 -11.13 -7.88
N LYS A 88 -2.64 -10.24 -6.93
CA LYS A 88 -3.03 -8.83 -6.97
C LYS A 88 -1.81 -7.98 -7.30
N CYS A 89 -1.97 -7.06 -8.24
CA CYS A 89 -0.90 -6.25 -8.78
C CYS A 89 -1.07 -4.79 -8.38
N PHE A 90 0.06 -4.09 -8.22
CA PHE A 90 0.08 -2.71 -7.78
C PHE A 90 1.09 -1.91 -8.59
N ARG A 91 0.81 -0.62 -8.77
CA ARG A 91 1.74 0.37 -9.33
C ARG A 91 1.95 1.49 -8.35
N ARG A 92 3.18 2.00 -8.30
CA ARG A 92 3.50 3.19 -7.53
C ARG A 92 2.79 4.38 -8.14
N THR A 93 1.98 5.04 -7.33
CA THR A 93 1.18 6.20 -7.76
C THR A 93 1.50 7.44 -6.97
N LYS A 94 2.23 7.32 -5.86
CA LYS A 94 2.64 8.47 -5.05
C LYS A 94 3.97 8.24 -4.38
N ASP A 95 4.81 9.26 -4.50
CA ASP A 95 6.09 9.39 -3.84
C ASP A 95 6.06 10.67 -3.02
N SER A 96 6.38 10.57 -1.74
CA SER A 96 6.51 11.75 -0.88
C SER A 96 7.70 11.62 0.03
N SER A 97 8.24 12.75 0.47
CA SER A 97 9.23 12.74 1.54
C SER A 97 9.18 13.99 2.39
N LYS A 98 9.51 13.83 3.67
CA LYS A 98 9.59 14.90 4.66
C LYS A 98 10.83 14.74 5.53
N ALA A 99 11.22 15.79 6.24
CA ALA A 99 12.22 15.65 7.29
C ALA A 99 11.61 14.76 8.39
N CYS A 100 12.32 13.71 8.78
CA CYS A 100 11.92 12.89 9.92
C CYS A 100 11.97 13.75 11.18
N GLY A 101 10.85 13.88 11.90
CA GLY A 101 10.79 14.72 13.11
C GLY A 101 10.82 16.25 12.86
N GLY A 102 10.64 16.70 11.61
CA GLY A 102 10.68 18.14 11.29
C GLY A 102 12.10 18.72 11.25
N SER A 103 12.24 20.03 11.40
CA SER A 103 13.56 20.71 11.41
C SER A 103 14.42 20.31 12.62
N GLU A 104 13.80 19.86 13.71
CA GLU A 104 14.47 19.40 14.92
C GLU A 104 15.12 18.01 14.78
N GLY A 105 14.73 17.24 13.76
CA GLY A 105 15.34 15.95 13.43
C GLY A 105 16.65 16.03 12.64
N CYS A 106 17.17 17.25 12.43
CA CYS A 106 18.45 17.49 11.80
C CYS A 106 19.56 17.44 12.86
N TRP A 107 20.52 16.52 12.68
CA TRP A 107 21.67 16.38 13.59
C TRP A 107 22.95 16.71 12.85
N LEU A 108 23.78 17.61 13.41
CA LEU A 108 25.05 18.05 12.83
C LEU A 108 24.94 18.53 11.37
N GLY A 109 23.84 19.22 11.03
CA GLY A 109 23.61 19.74 9.67
C GLY A 109 23.08 18.71 8.66
N VAL A 110 22.86 17.46 9.06
CA VAL A 110 22.26 16.43 8.21
C VAL A 110 20.84 16.11 8.68
N CYS A 111 19.86 16.33 7.81
CA CYS A 111 18.46 16.04 8.09
C CYS A 111 18.09 14.66 7.58
N GLN A 112 17.58 13.80 8.48
CA GLN A 112 17.00 12.53 8.10
C GLN A 112 15.74 12.77 7.23
N ARG A 113 15.59 12.01 6.15
CA ARG A 113 14.45 12.05 5.23
C ARG A 113 13.61 10.80 5.40
N CYS A 114 12.32 11.00 5.59
CA CYS A 114 11.31 9.96 5.68
C CYS A 114 10.54 9.97 4.37
N TRP A 115 10.74 8.94 3.56
CA TRP A 115 10.08 8.72 2.29
C TRP A 115 8.88 7.79 2.48
N THR A 116 7.82 8.05 1.72
CA THR A 116 6.66 7.17 1.60
C THR A 116 6.42 6.92 0.12
N TYR A 117 6.37 5.65 -0.25
CA TYR A 117 5.99 5.18 -1.57
C TYR A 117 4.67 4.43 -1.47
N VAL A 118 3.66 4.87 -2.20
CA VAL A 118 2.34 4.25 -2.21
C VAL A 118 2.13 3.53 -3.54
N TYR A 119 1.82 2.24 -3.45
CA TYR A 119 1.47 1.40 -4.57
C TYR A 119 -0.02 1.07 -4.48
N THR A 120 -0.80 1.49 -5.47
CA THR A 120 -2.24 1.23 -5.54
C THR A 120 -2.53 0.12 -6.53
N GLU A 121 -3.67 -0.55 -6.35
CA GLU A 121 -4.08 -1.66 -7.22
C GLU A 121 -4.07 -1.28 -8.70
N ALA A 122 -3.58 -2.20 -9.53
CA ALA A 122 -3.49 -2.07 -10.98
C ALA A 122 -3.72 -3.44 -11.64
N LYS A 123 -4.08 -3.42 -12.93
CA LYS A 123 -4.17 -4.66 -13.71
C LYS A 123 -2.80 -5.35 -13.80
N CYS A 124 -2.79 -6.67 -13.63
CA CYS A 124 -1.60 -7.49 -13.85
C CYS A 124 -1.32 -7.64 -15.35
N ASN A 125 -0.50 -6.76 -15.92
CA ASN A 125 -0.11 -6.81 -17.34
C ASN A 125 1.41 -7.02 -17.54
N TRP A 126 2.04 -7.75 -16.62
CA TRP A 126 3.45 -8.10 -16.64
C TRP A 126 3.74 -9.43 -15.97
#